data_AF-A0A8T6VG99-F1
#
_entry.id   AF-A0A8T6VG99-F1
#
_cell.length_a   1.000
_cell.length_b   1.000
_cell.length_c   1.000
_cell.angle_alpha   90.00
_cell.angle_beta   90.00
_cell.angle_gamma   90.00
#
_symmetry.space_group_name_H-M   'P 1'
#
loop_
_entity.id
_entity.type
_entity.pdbx_description
1 polymer ?
#
loop_
_entity_poly.entity_id
_entity_poly.type
_entity_poly.pdbx_seq_one_letter_code
_entity_poly.pdbx_strand_id
1 'polypeptide(L)' 'RVFKSWTDEVGAEWEKLYTAALQKKFLWVKNEKINWKEIKESYQ' A
#
# COMPACT_ATOMS: atom_id res chain seq x y z
N ARG A 1 2.58 2.87 -0.26
CA ARG A 1 2.63 3.05 1.20
C ARG A 1 1.22 3.12 1.76
N VAL A 2 0.55 4.28 1.74
CA VAL A 2 -0.84 4.46 2.23
C VAL A 2 -1.80 3.40 1.71
N PHE A 3 -2.03 3.33 0.40
CA PHE A 3 -2.95 2.35 -0.20
C PHE A 3 -2.54 0.89 0.06
N LYS A 4 -1.24 0.58 0.03
CA LYS A 4 -0.72 -0.76 0.30
C LYS A 4 -1.00 -1.18 1.75
N SER A 5 -0.68 -0.33 2.72
CA SER A 5 -0.94 -0.59 4.14
C SER A 5 -2.44 -0.65 4.49
N TRP A 6 -3.27 0.19 3.85
CA TRP A 6 -4.72 0.15 4.03
C TRP A 6 -5.33 -1.13 3.44
N THR A 7 -4.93 -1.51 2.23
CA THR A 7 -5.41 -2.77 1.60
C THR A 7 -4.96 -4.02 2.35
N ASP A 8 -3.74 -4.01 2.91
CA ASP A 8 -3.26 -5.06 3.81
C ASP A 8 -4.18 -5.21 5.05
N GLU A 9 -4.78 -4.12 5.56
CA GLU A 9 -5.73 -4.14 6.69
C GLU A 9 -7.12 -4.65 6.28
N VAL A 10 -7.64 -4.21 5.12
CA VAL A 10 -8.98 -4.61 4.65
C VAL A 10 -9.00 -5.95 3.87
N GLY A 11 -7.85 -6.62 3.75
CA GLY A 11 -7.73 -7.91 3.08
C GLY A 11 -7.85 -7.84 1.55
N ALA A 12 -7.53 -6.70 0.94
CA ALA A 12 -7.59 -6.50 -0.50
C ALA A 12 -6.19 -6.54 -1.13
N GLU A 13 -6.12 -6.91 -2.41
CA GLU A 13 -4.87 -6.82 -3.17
C GLU A 13 -4.72 -5.44 -3.81
N TRP A 14 -3.76 -4.65 -3.32
CA TRP A 14 -3.45 -3.34 -3.90
C TRP A 14 -3.05 -3.41 -5.37
N GLU A 15 -2.52 -4.55 -5.83
CA GLU A 15 -2.13 -4.72 -7.23
C GLU A 15 -3.34 -4.56 -8.15
N LYS A 16 -4.52 -5.03 -7.75
CA LYS A 16 -5.75 -4.91 -8.57
C LYS A 16 -6.28 -3.47 -8.70
N LEU A 17 -5.78 -2.54 -7.89
CA LEU A 17 -6.20 -1.13 -7.94
C LEU A 17 -5.51 -0.32 -9.05
N TYR A 18 -4.39 -0.83 -9.58
CA TYR A 18 -3.56 -0.09 -10.53
C TYR A 18 -3.36 -0.85 -11.84
N THR A 19 -3.15 -0.09 -12.92
CA THR A 19 -2.73 -0.62 -14.21
C THR A 19 -1.32 -1.20 -14.13
N ALA A 20 -0.96 -2.10 -15.04
CA ALA A 20 0.35 -2.78 -15.05
C ALA A 20 1.55 -1.81 -15.06
N ALA A 21 1.43 -0.65 -15.73
CA ALA A 21 2.48 0.37 -15.75
C ALA A 21 2.70 1.00 -14.36
N LEU A 22 1.61 1.27 -13.62
CA LEU A 22 1.67 1.83 -12.27
C LEU A 22 2.13 0.80 -11.25
N GLN A 23 1.67 -0.45 -11.37
CA GLN A 23 2.17 -1.55 -10.53
C GLN A 23 3.70 -1.68 -10.63
N LYS A 24 4.26 -1.65 -11.85
CA LYS A 24 5.72 -1.67 -12.06
C LYS A 24 6.42 -0.47 -11.40
N LYS A 25 5.85 0.73 -11.50
CA LYS A 25 6.40 1.95 -10.86
C LYS A 25 6.40 1.85 -9.34
N PHE A 26 5.43 1.16 -8.76
CA PHE A 26 5.27 0.99 -7.31
C PHE A 26 5.71 -0.40 -6.81
N LEU A 27 6.47 -1.15 -7.60
CA LEU A 27 6.91 -2.49 -7.20
C LEU A 27 7.76 -2.47 -5.92
N TRP A 28 8.51 -1.39 -5.71
CA TRP A 28 9.34 -1.17 -4.51
C TRP A 28 8.52 -1.16 -3.21
N VAL A 29 7.23 -0.80 -3.28
CA VAL A 29 6.32 -0.76 -2.13
C VAL A 29 6.00 -2.17 -1.58
N LYS A 30 6.21 -3.23 -2.37
CA LYS A 30 6.06 -4.63 -1.89
C LYS A 30 7.01 -4.95 -0.74
N ASN A 31 8.22 -4.41 -0.80
CA ASN A 31 9.27 -4.69 0.17
C ASN A 31 9.13 -3.82 1.43
N GLU A 32 8.25 -2.82 1.43
CA GLU A 32 8.00 -1.99 2.60
C GLU A 32 7.03 -2.68 3.57
N LYS A 33 7.50 -2.92 4.80
CA LYS A 33 6.65 -3.30 5.94
C LYS A 33 6.24 -2.04 6.69
N ILE A 34 5.05 -1.53 6.39
CA ILE A 34 4.51 -0.34 7.04
C ILE A 34 3.11 -0.69 7.55
N ASN A 35 2.86 -0.48 8.84
CA ASN A 35 1.55 -0.69 9.42
C ASN A 35 0.64 0.50 9.12
N TRP A 36 -0.63 0.23 8.82
CA TRP A 36 -1.62 1.27 8.61
C TRP A 36 -1.80 2.17 9.84
N LYS A 37 -1.71 1.61 11.05
CA LYS A 37 -1.84 2.38 12.30
C LYS A 37 -0.77 3.48 12.40
N GLU A 38 0.48 3.13 12.11
CA GLU A 38 1.61 4.07 12.12
C GLU A 38 1.43 5.19 11.07
N ILE A 39 0.91 4.85 9.88
CA ILE A 39 0.58 5.85 8.86
C ILE A 39 -0.51 6.78 9.38
N LYS A 40 -1.61 6.22 9.89
CA LYS A 40 -2.76 7.00 10.35
C LYS A 40 -2.38 8.01 11.45
N GLU A 41 -1.53 7.59 12.39
CA GLU A 41 -1.03 8.46 13.47
C GLU A 41 -0.09 9.55 12.96
N SER A 42 0.68 9.31 11.89
CA SER A 42 1.60 10.30 11.31
C SER A 42 0.93 11.45 10.55
N TYR A 43 -0.33 11.28 10.14
CA TYR A 43 -1.10 12.28 9.39
C TYR A 43 -2.18 12.97 10.24
N GLN A 44 -2.22 12.68 11.55
CA GLN A 44 -3.15 13.28 12.51
C GLN A 44 -2.47 14.41 13.27
#